data_AF-A0A1B1A8R7-F1
#
_entry.id   AF-A0A1B1A8R7-F1
#
_cell.length_a   1.000
_cell.length_b   1.000
_cell.length_c   1.000
_cell.angle_alpha   90.00
_cell.angle_beta   90.00
_cell.angle_gamma   90.00
#
_symmetry.space_group_name_H-M   'P 1'
#
loop_
_entity.id
_entity.type
_entity.pdbx_description
1 polymer ?
#
loop_
_entity_poly.entity_id
_entity_poly.type
_entity_poly.pdbx_seq_one_letter_code
_entity_poly.pdbx_strand_id
1 'polypeptide(L)'
;MEEIKPFAFVLMPFHDSFDDIYRYGIKQACAELSIVAERVDEQFYSETMLGRIYRQIENADFIIADMTGKNPNVFYEVGYAHAKGKPCALLTQNSEDIPFDLQHHFHIVYGGKIGGLKEQLLPRLQWMKGELEKERRETITATITASTGTLDVTEYWHEGEFELKIVLKNVAKFRSPEIDSISITASDSWTLLSDGKECVSEKLSDGVARFFVPAPNSRIAPGALSQAEVIFKKTFWTKWSGSEKREKYRAKGNLLIDVATAEGTHPFTFDLNVDFDEIPF
;
A
#
# COMPACT_ATOMS: atom_id res chain seq x y z
N MET A 1 -1.50 10.66 12.86
CA MET A 1 -1.05 9.26 12.92
C MET A 1 0.46 9.26 12.80
N GLU A 2 1.16 8.48 13.61
CA GLU A 2 2.61 8.33 13.56
C GLU A 2 2.99 7.56 12.28
N GLU A 3 3.92 8.09 11.50
CA GLU A 3 4.35 7.48 10.23
C GLU A 3 5.09 6.16 10.50
N ILE A 4 4.64 5.05 9.91
CA ILE A 4 5.29 3.75 10.08
C ILE A 4 6.64 3.77 9.36
N LYS A 5 7.71 3.93 10.13
CA LYS A 5 9.09 3.98 9.63
C LYS A 5 9.54 2.61 9.11
N PRO A 6 10.24 2.55 7.97
CA PRO A 6 10.88 1.31 7.51
C PRO A 6 11.83 0.76 8.55
N PHE A 7 11.86 -0.56 8.71
CA PHE A 7 12.75 -1.27 9.63
C PHE A 7 13.87 -2.00 8.88
N ALA A 8 15.11 -1.66 9.20
CA ALA A 8 16.33 -2.30 8.71
C ALA A 8 16.96 -3.13 9.83
N PHE A 9 17.16 -4.42 9.60
CA PHE A 9 17.90 -5.25 10.55
C PHE A 9 19.36 -5.36 10.14
N VAL A 10 20.26 -5.09 11.09
CA VAL A 10 21.71 -5.04 10.85
C VAL A 10 22.36 -6.34 11.30
N LEU A 11 22.93 -7.05 10.34
CA LEU A 11 23.72 -8.27 10.54
C LEU A 11 25.20 -7.91 10.46
N MET A 12 25.97 -8.16 11.51
CA MET A 12 27.37 -7.78 11.52
C MET A 12 28.17 -8.59 12.56
N PRO A 13 29.50 -8.69 12.40
CA PRO A 13 30.36 -9.31 13.40
C PRO A 13 30.22 -8.60 14.76
N PHE A 14 30.09 -9.39 15.82
CA PHE A 14 29.99 -8.87 17.17
C PHE A 14 31.38 -8.63 17.77
N HIS A 15 31.96 -7.47 17.45
CA HIS A 15 33.27 -7.05 17.97
C HIS A 15 33.32 -5.53 18.09
N ASP A 16 33.92 -5.01 19.16
CA ASP A 16 33.95 -3.57 19.52
C ASP A 16 34.45 -2.67 18.38
N SER A 17 35.35 -3.20 17.53
CA SER A 17 35.86 -2.49 16.34
C SER A 17 34.77 -2.09 15.34
N PHE A 18 33.58 -2.68 15.42
CA PHE A 18 32.46 -2.36 14.54
C PHE A 18 31.42 -1.43 15.18
N ASP A 19 31.56 -1.06 16.44
CA ASP A 19 30.56 -0.21 17.11
C ASP A 19 30.46 1.18 16.49
N ASP A 20 31.59 1.79 16.13
CA ASP A 20 31.60 3.09 15.46
C ASP A 20 31.06 2.99 14.02
N ILE A 21 31.36 1.89 13.33
CA ILE A 21 30.82 1.60 11.99
C ILE A 21 29.30 1.51 12.05
N TYR A 22 28.78 0.79 13.04
CA TYR A 22 27.35 0.67 13.28
C TYR A 22 26.71 2.01 13.63
N ARG A 23 27.20 2.69 14.67
CA ARG A 23 26.59 3.90 15.22
C ARG A 23 26.68 5.08 14.26
N TYR A 24 27.85 5.35 13.70
CA TYR A 24 28.11 6.55 12.91
C TYR A 24 28.01 6.32 11.40
N GLY A 25 28.22 5.09 10.94
CA GLY A 25 28.04 4.73 9.53
C GLY A 25 26.60 4.34 9.23
N ILE A 26 26.17 3.20 9.77
CA ILE A 26 24.90 2.56 9.41
C ILE A 26 23.70 3.29 10.03
N LYS A 27 23.69 3.48 11.35
CA LYS A 27 22.53 4.03 12.08
C LYS A 27 22.27 5.49 11.71
N GLN A 28 23.32 6.30 11.54
CA GLN A 28 23.16 7.68 11.06
C GLN A 28 22.68 7.75 9.61
N ALA A 29 23.18 6.91 8.70
CA ALA A 29 22.67 6.86 7.32
C ALA A 29 21.18 6.50 7.28
N CYS A 30 20.77 5.53 8.11
CA CYS A 30 19.36 5.14 8.23
C CYS A 30 18.50 6.27 8.82
N ALA A 31 18.99 6.94 9.86
CA ALA A 31 18.27 8.03 10.54
C ALA A 31 17.99 9.22 9.60
N GLU A 32 18.90 9.56 8.68
CA GLU A 32 18.70 10.61 7.67
C GLU A 32 17.52 10.33 6.73
N LEU A 33 17.13 9.07 6.59
CA LEU A 33 16.02 8.63 5.75
C LEU A 33 14.82 8.15 6.56
N SER A 34 14.76 8.46 7.87
CA SER A 34 13.70 7.99 8.78
C SER A 34 13.54 6.47 8.80
N ILE A 35 14.63 5.72 8.61
CA ILE A 35 14.68 4.25 8.71
C ILE A 35 15.11 3.90 10.14
N VAL A 36 14.40 2.98 10.78
CA VAL A 36 14.80 2.40 12.07
C VAL A 36 15.79 1.28 11.79
N ALA A 37 17.03 1.43 12.27
CA ALA A 37 18.07 0.41 12.12
C ALA A 37 18.45 -0.15 13.48
N GLU A 38 18.39 -1.47 13.63
CA GLU A 38 18.69 -2.15 14.89
C GLU A 38 19.58 -3.38 14.69
N ARG A 39 20.44 -3.62 15.69
CA ARG A 39 21.29 -4.80 15.84
C ARG A 39 20.73 -5.70 16.94
N VAL A 40 21.07 -7.00 16.88
CA VAL A 40 20.55 -8.01 17.83
C VAL A 40 20.87 -7.72 19.30
N ASP A 41 21.86 -6.90 19.65
CA ASP A 41 22.20 -6.57 21.03
C ASP A 41 21.41 -5.38 21.61
N GLU A 42 20.74 -4.58 20.77
CA GLU A 42 20.04 -3.36 21.21
C GLU A 42 18.62 -3.59 21.76
N GLN A 43 18.13 -4.85 21.80
CA GLN A 43 16.79 -5.16 22.33
C GLN A 43 16.83 -6.22 23.43
N PHE A 44 15.95 -6.07 24.43
CA PHE A 44 15.83 -6.97 25.58
C PHE A 44 14.68 -7.95 25.37
N TYR A 45 14.96 -9.26 25.22
CA TYR A 45 13.94 -10.32 25.07
C TYR A 45 14.37 -11.62 25.76
N SER A 46 13.40 -12.47 26.11
CA SER A 46 13.55 -13.74 26.87
C SER A 46 13.74 -15.00 26.00
N GLU A 47 13.89 -14.86 24.69
CA GLU A 47 13.99 -15.97 23.72
C GLU A 47 15.44 -16.38 23.42
N THR A 48 15.64 -17.55 22.79
CA THR A 48 16.98 -17.98 22.30
C THR A 48 17.51 -17.03 21.22
N MET A 49 18.81 -16.76 21.21
CA MET A 49 19.47 -15.80 20.30
C MET A 49 19.18 -16.08 18.81
N LEU A 50 19.18 -17.35 18.39
CA LEU A 50 18.90 -17.74 17.00
C LEU A 50 17.45 -17.50 16.58
N GLY A 51 16.48 -17.91 17.41
CA GLY A 51 15.05 -17.66 17.12
C GLY A 51 14.74 -16.17 17.00
N ARG A 52 15.40 -15.35 17.82
CA ARG A 52 15.31 -13.89 17.76
C ARG A 52 15.82 -13.35 16.42
N ILE A 53 16.99 -13.77 15.96
CA ILE A 53 17.57 -13.30 14.70
C ILE A 53 16.64 -13.63 13.53
N TYR A 54 16.07 -14.84 13.48
CA TYR A 54 15.13 -15.21 12.42
C TYR A 54 13.88 -14.34 12.42
N ARG A 55 13.32 -14.09 13.60
CA ARG A 55 12.15 -13.22 13.74
C ARG A 55 12.44 -11.79 13.31
N GLN A 56 13.62 -11.26 13.66
CA GLN A 56 14.03 -9.92 13.25
C GLN A 56 14.24 -9.84 11.73
N ILE A 57 14.87 -10.85 11.11
CA ILE A 57 14.98 -10.92 9.65
C ILE A 57 13.61 -10.98 8.99
N GLU A 58 12.67 -11.75 9.53
CA GLU A 58 11.31 -11.86 9.00
C GLU A 58 10.53 -10.54 9.11
N ASN A 59 10.72 -9.80 10.21
CA ASN A 59 10.06 -8.52 10.44
C ASN A 59 10.73 -7.34 9.70
N ALA A 60 12.01 -7.45 9.35
CA ALA A 60 12.74 -6.40 8.64
C ALA A 60 12.17 -6.13 7.24
N ASP A 61 12.04 -4.87 6.86
CA ASP A 61 11.73 -4.50 5.49
C ASP A 61 12.91 -4.79 4.56
N PHE A 62 14.13 -4.63 5.07
CA PHE A 62 15.37 -4.99 4.39
C PHE A 62 16.52 -5.22 5.37
N ILE A 63 17.61 -5.80 4.86
CA ILE A 63 18.79 -6.18 5.64
C ILE A 63 19.97 -5.32 5.25
N ILE A 64 20.77 -4.93 6.25
CA ILE A 64 22.10 -4.36 6.05
C ILE A 64 23.09 -5.34 6.68
N ALA A 65 23.99 -5.91 5.88
CA ALA A 65 24.89 -6.97 6.33
C ALA A 65 26.36 -6.61 6.11
N ASP A 66 27.17 -6.60 7.18
CA ASP A 66 28.61 -6.43 7.10
C ASP A 66 29.32 -7.78 7.06
N MET A 67 29.93 -8.09 5.92
CA MET A 67 30.56 -9.38 5.61
C MET A 67 32.05 -9.40 5.94
N THR A 68 32.59 -8.34 6.54
CA THR A 68 34.02 -8.19 6.83
C THR A 68 34.55 -9.36 7.66
N GLY A 69 35.74 -9.86 7.28
CA GLY A 69 36.41 -10.95 7.98
C GLY A 69 35.73 -12.31 7.81
N LYS A 70 34.81 -12.44 6.85
CA LYS A 70 34.15 -13.69 6.47
C LYS A 70 33.42 -14.39 7.63
N ASN A 71 32.70 -13.62 8.45
CA ASN A 71 32.00 -14.18 9.60
C ASN A 71 30.92 -15.23 9.17
N PRO A 72 31.03 -16.49 9.59
CA PRO A 72 30.13 -17.56 9.13
C PRO A 72 28.68 -17.36 9.58
N ASN A 73 28.45 -16.71 10.73
CA ASN A 73 27.11 -16.44 11.22
C ASN A 73 26.42 -15.40 10.34
N VAL A 74 27.13 -14.33 9.98
CA VAL A 74 26.57 -13.29 9.09
C VAL A 74 26.23 -13.89 7.71
N PHE A 75 27.09 -14.75 7.15
CA PHE A 75 26.77 -15.46 5.91
C PHE A 75 25.52 -16.32 6.02
N TYR A 76 25.39 -17.07 7.10
CA TYR A 76 24.22 -17.91 7.34
C TYR A 76 22.94 -17.06 7.41
N GLU A 77 22.98 -15.94 8.14
CA GLU A 77 21.85 -15.03 8.31
C GLU A 77 21.47 -14.31 7.01
N VAL A 78 22.45 -13.90 6.20
CA VAL A 78 22.21 -13.35 4.85
C VAL A 78 21.60 -14.41 3.93
N GLY A 79 22.06 -15.65 4.00
CA GLY A 79 21.45 -16.76 3.27
C GLY A 79 19.99 -16.96 3.64
N TYR A 80 19.66 -16.91 4.94
CA TYR A 80 18.28 -16.96 5.42
C TYR A 80 17.45 -15.76 4.94
N ALA A 81 18.00 -14.55 4.99
CA ALA A 81 17.34 -13.35 4.47
C ALA A 81 17.04 -13.44 2.97
N HIS A 82 17.99 -13.91 2.16
CA HIS A 82 17.79 -14.17 0.74
C HIS A 82 16.69 -15.21 0.49
N ALA A 83 16.66 -16.30 1.26
CA ALA A 83 15.60 -17.31 1.16
C ALA A 83 14.21 -16.75 1.47
N LYS A 84 14.11 -15.71 2.31
CA LYS A 84 12.87 -14.96 2.60
C LYS A 84 12.57 -13.84 1.62
N GLY A 85 13.39 -13.66 0.57
CA GLY A 85 13.23 -12.61 -0.42
C GLY A 85 13.50 -11.20 0.11
N LYS A 86 14.25 -11.06 1.21
CA LYS A 86 14.57 -9.76 1.79
C LYS A 86 15.63 -9.02 0.95
N PRO A 87 15.40 -7.77 0.54
CA PRO A 87 16.45 -6.95 -0.06
C PRO A 87 17.63 -6.80 0.91
N CYS A 88 18.84 -7.04 0.44
CA CYS A 88 20.06 -6.96 1.25
C CYS A 88 21.01 -5.88 0.69
N ALA A 89 21.52 -5.02 1.57
CA ALA A 89 22.65 -4.14 1.33
C ALA A 89 23.90 -4.76 1.97
N LEU A 90 24.80 -5.28 1.14
CA LEU A 90 26.02 -5.94 1.60
C LEU A 90 27.14 -4.91 1.77
N LEU A 91 27.85 -4.97 2.89
CA LEU A 91 28.97 -4.09 3.25
C LEU A 91 30.22 -4.94 3.48
N THR A 92 31.38 -4.39 3.19
CA THR A 92 32.66 -5.01 3.55
C THR A 92 33.80 -3.98 3.64
N GLN A 93 34.79 -4.24 4.49
CA GLN A 93 36.04 -3.48 4.47
C GLN A 93 36.98 -3.92 3.35
N ASN A 94 36.92 -5.19 2.93
CA ASN A 94 37.75 -5.77 1.88
C ASN A 94 36.88 -6.54 0.87
N SER A 95 37.03 -6.29 -0.42
CA SER A 95 36.30 -7.00 -1.47
C SER A 95 36.56 -8.52 -1.47
N GLU A 96 37.73 -8.95 -0.99
CA GLU A 96 38.09 -10.38 -0.87
C GLU A 96 37.25 -11.14 0.16
N ASP A 97 36.52 -10.42 1.03
CA ASP A 97 35.60 -11.00 2.00
C ASP A 97 34.27 -11.44 1.38
N ILE A 98 33.92 -10.94 0.19
CA ILE A 98 32.70 -11.31 -0.52
C ILE A 98 32.93 -12.62 -1.31
N PRO A 99 32.20 -13.71 -1.00
CA PRO A 99 32.26 -14.96 -1.75
C PRO A 99 31.85 -14.75 -3.20
N PHE A 100 32.40 -15.56 -4.10
CA PHE A 100 32.15 -15.49 -5.54
C PHE A 100 30.66 -15.40 -5.89
N ASP A 101 29.81 -16.23 -5.28
CA ASP A 101 28.37 -16.25 -5.53
C ASP A 101 27.65 -14.93 -5.16
N LEU A 102 28.23 -14.15 -4.23
CA LEU A 102 27.71 -12.86 -3.79
C LEU A 102 28.35 -11.66 -4.50
N GLN A 103 29.38 -11.85 -5.33
CA GLN A 103 30.06 -10.75 -6.03
C GLN A 103 29.16 -10.05 -7.04
N HIS A 104 28.19 -10.76 -7.61
CA HIS A 104 27.18 -10.20 -8.52
C HIS A 104 26.13 -9.36 -7.78
N HIS A 105 26.00 -9.53 -6.46
CA HIS A 105 25.18 -8.65 -5.65
C HIS A 105 25.93 -7.35 -5.38
N PHE A 106 25.20 -6.23 -5.45
CA PHE A 106 25.75 -4.94 -5.10
C PHE A 106 26.26 -4.95 -3.66
N HIS A 107 27.54 -4.61 -3.47
CA HIS A 107 28.18 -4.51 -2.18
C HIS A 107 29.02 -3.23 -2.09
N ILE A 108 29.09 -2.67 -0.89
CA ILE A 108 29.84 -1.44 -0.61
C ILE A 108 31.17 -1.83 0.03
N VAL A 109 32.27 -1.48 -0.64
CA VAL A 109 33.64 -1.64 -0.11
C VAL A 109 34.07 -0.33 0.54
N TYR A 110 34.05 -0.26 1.87
CA TYR A 110 34.25 1.01 2.59
C TYR A 110 35.64 1.14 3.26
N GLY A 111 36.47 0.09 3.24
CA GLY A 111 37.85 0.14 3.72
C GLY A 111 38.02 0.61 5.17
N GLY A 112 37.03 0.36 6.04
CA GLY A 112 37.03 0.80 7.43
C GLY A 112 36.73 2.29 7.65
N LYS A 113 36.48 3.07 6.59
CA LYS A 113 36.23 4.52 6.66
C LYS A 113 34.73 4.81 6.82
N ILE A 114 34.33 5.25 8.01
CA ILE A 114 32.94 5.55 8.36
C ILE A 114 32.30 6.58 7.42
N GLY A 115 32.99 7.68 7.12
CA GLY A 115 32.49 8.70 6.20
C GLY A 115 32.21 8.15 4.80
N GLY A 116 33.15 7.36 4.28
CA GLY A 116 33.00 6.70 2.97
C GLY A 116 31.90 5.63 2.96
N LEU A 117 31.67 4.94 4.07
CA LEU A 117 30.53 4.02 4.22
C LEU A 117 29.20 4.78 4.12
N LYS A 118 29.05 5.86 4.90
CA LYS A 118 27.80 6.64 4.95
C LYS A 118 27.44 7.22 3.59
N GLU A 119 28.40 7.84 2.90
CA GLU A 119 28.22 8.43 1.57
C GLU A 119 27.77 7.40 0.51
N GLN A 120 28.31 6.17 0.58
CA GLN A 120 27.95 5.10 -0.35
C GLN A 120 26.65 4.38 0.03
N LEU A 121 26.34 4.28 1.32
CA LEU A 121 25.16 3.60 1.83
C LEU A 121 23.88 4.43 1.62
N LEU A 122 23.96 5.75 1.74
CA LEU A 122 22.79 6.63 1.67
C LEU A 122 22.00 6.50 0.34
N PRO A 123 22.62 6.55 -0.87
CA PRO A 123 21.88 6.35 -2.12
C PRO A 123 21.25 4.97 -2.22
N ARG A 124 21.91 3.95 -1.66
CA ARG A 124 21.39 2.57 -1.66
C ARG A 124 20.16 2.46 -0.77
N LEU A 125 20.21 3.00 0.45
CA LEU A 125 19.07 3.03 1.37
C LEU A 125 17.90 3.85 0.79
N GLN A 126 18.19 4.95 0.12
CA GLN A 126 17.17 5.77 -0.54
C GLN A 126 16.46 4.97 -1.64
N TRP A 127 17.20 4.25 -2.48
CA TRP A 127 16.60 3.37 -3.49
C TRP A 127 15.77 2.24 -2.86
N MET A 128 16.31 1.56 -1.84
CA MET A 128 15.60 0.46 -1.17
C MET A 128 14.31 0.94 -0.49
N LYS A 129 14.36 2.10 0.18
CA LYS A 129 13.17 2.75 0.76
C LYS A 129 12.16 3.11 -0.32
N GLY A 130 12.59 3.67 -1.45
CA GLY A 130 11.71 4.01 -2.57
C GLY A 130 10.99 2.80 -3.16
N GLU A 131 11.71 1.70 -3.37
CA GLU A 131 11.10 0.43 -3.83
C GLU A 131 10.11 -0.13 -2.81
N LEU A 132 10.47 -0.13 -1.53
CA LEU A 132 9.59 -0.55 -0.44
C LEU A 132 8.30 0.29 -0.41
N GLU A 133 8.41 1.62 -0.52
CA GLU A 133 7.25 2.52 -0.56
C GLU A 133 6.40 2.33 -1.81
N LYS A 134 7.01 1.98 -2.94
CA LYS A 134 6.28 1.65 -4.17
C LYS A 134 5.51 0.34 -4.01
N GLU A 135 6.17 -0.70 -3.50
CA GLU A 135 5.53 -1.99 -3.20
C GLU A 135 4.39 -1.85 -2.19
N ARG A 136 4.55 -0.99 -1.16
CA ARG A 136 3.48 -0.65 -0.21
C ARG A 136 2.31 0.10 -0.87
N ARG A 137 2.57 0.94 -1.86
CA ARG A 137 1.53 1.74 -2.56
C ARG A 137 0.74 0.95 -3.61
N GLU A 138 1.34 -0.06 -4.24
CA GLU A 138 0.76 -0.81 -5.37
C GLU A 138 0.21 -2.19 -4.96
N THR A 139 -0.49 -2.30 -3.82
CA THR A 139 -1.03 -3.59 -3.34
C THR A 139 -2.41 -3.91 -3.89
N ILE A 140 -3.25 -2.89 -4.13
CA ILE A 140 -4.62 -3.04 -4.63
C ILE A 140 -4.77 -2.26 -5.93
N THR A 141 -5.47 -2.88 -6.89
CA THR A 141 -5.99 -2.19 -8.08
C THR A 141 -7.51 -2.24 -8.05
N ALA A 142 -8.16 -1.21 -8.61
CA ALA A 142 -9.60 -1.15 -8.73
C ALA A 142 -10.01 -1.00 -10.20
N THR A 143 -11.12 -1.64 -10.56
CA THR A 143 -11.82 -1.44 -11.83
C THR A 143 -13.31 -1.28 -11.56
N ILE A 144 -14.02 -0.58 -12.42
CA ILE A 144 -15.47 -0.41 -12.30
C ILE A 144 -16.20 -0.93 -13.53
N THR A 145 -17.46 -1.33 -13.32
CA THR A 145 -18.42 -1.58 -14.40
C THR A 145 -19.76 -0.99 -13.98
N ALA A 146 -20.33 -0.11 -14.80
CA ALA A 146 -21.65 0.47 -14.58
C ALA A 146 -22.66 -0.17 -15.52
N SER A 147 -23.86 -0.49 -15.02
CA SER A 147 -24.98 -0.89 -15.87
C SER A 147 -25.51 0.31 -16.66
N THR A 148 -26.36 0.03 -17.65
CA THR A 148 -27.29 1.06 -18.15
C THR A 148 -28.23 1.48 -17.02
N GLY A 149 -28.63 2.75 -17.02
CA GLY A 149 -29.56 3.27 -16.05
C GLY A 149 -31.01 2.93 -16.42
N THR A 150 -31.80 2.55 -15.43
CA THR A 150 -33.24 2.41 -15.56
C THR A 150 -33.90 3.67 -15.03
N LEU A 151 -34.98 4.10 -15.68
CA LEU A 151 -35.76 5.27 -15.29
C LEU A 151 -37.15 4.83 -14.83
N ASP A 152 -37.49 5.14 -13.57
CA ASP A 152 -38.88 5.09 -13.09
C ASP A 152 -39.54 6.44 -13.35
N VAL A 153 -40.63 6.40 -14.11
CA VAL A 153 -41.30 7.57 -14.68
C VAL A 153 -42.72 7.65 -14.17
N THR A 154 -43.03 8.74 -13.46
CA THR A 154 -44.39 9.06 -13.01
C THR A 154 -44.84 10.43 -13.53
N GLU A 155 -46.08 10.81 -13.23
CA GLU A 155 -46.56 12.17 -13.49
C GLU A 155 -45.94 13.22 -12.56
N TYR A 156 -45.32 12.81 -11.44
CA TYR A 156 -44.80 13.69 -10.40
C TYR A 156 -43.27 13.77 -10.40
N TRP A 157 -42.58 12.70 -10.76
CA TRP A 157 -41.13 12.60 -10.68
C TRP A 157 -40.56 11.58 -11.66
N HIS A 158 -39.30 11.81 -12.05
CA HIS A 158 -38.44 10.84 -12.75
C HIS A 158 -37.23 10.57 -11.87
N GLU A 159 -36.98 9.31 -11.54
CA GLU A 159 -35.78 8.92 -10.84
C GLU A 159 -35.13 7.76 -11.55
N GLY A 160 -33.82 7.88 -11.66
CA GLY A 160 -33.01 6.88 -12.31
C GLY A 160 -32.16 6.17 -11.29
N GLU A 161 -31.95 4.89 -11.56
CA GLU A 161 -30.99 4.09 -10.83
C GLU A 161 -30.11 3.28 -11.78
N PHE A 162 -28.88 3.01 -11.35
CA PHE A 162 -27.98 2.11 -12.05
C PHE A 162 -27.08 1.40 -11.04
N GLU A 163 -26.60 0.23 -11.42
CA GLU A 163 -25.69 -0.57 -10.62
C GLU A 163 -24.24 -0.25 -10.99
N LEU A 164 -23.41 -0.03 -9.98
CA LEU A 164 -21.96 0.10 -10.09
C LEU A 164 -21.29 -1.09 -9.39
N LYS A 165 -20.54 -1.88 -10.15
CA LYS A 165 -19.66 -2.93 -9.64
C LYS A 165 -18.25 -2.41 -9.51
N ILE A 166 -17.66 -2.54 -8.33
CA ILE A 166 -16.26 -2.19 -8.04
C ILE A 166 -15.52 -3.48 -7.79
N VAL A 167 -14.56 -3.81 -8.68
CA VAL A 167 -13.72 -4.99 -8.54
C VAL A 167 -12.34 -4.57 -8.06
N LEU A 168 -12.00 -5.00 -6.85
CA LEU A 168 -10.69 -4.84 -6.24
C LEU A 168 -9.87 -6.10 -6.48
N LYS A 169 -8.61 -5.93 -6.91
CA LYS A 169 -7.65 -7.01 -7.07
C LYS A 169 -6.41 -6.74 -6.23
N ASN A 170 -6.07 -7.69 -5.38
CA ASN A 170 -4.78 -7.67 -4.69
C ASN A 170 -3.69 -8.18 -5.65
N VAL A 171 -2.77 -7.30 -6.01
CA VAL A 171 -1.64 -7.60 -6.92
C VAL A 171 -0.33 -7.82 -6.17
N ALA A 172 -0.32 -7.72 -4.84
CA ALA A 172 0.83 -8.05 -4.02
C ALA A 172 1.13 -9.56 -4.08
N LYS A 173 2.42 -9.92 -3.98
CA LYS A 173 2.87 -11.33 -4.08
C LYS A 173 2.64 -12.14 -2.80
N PHE A 174 2.78 -11.50 -1.64
CA PHE A 174 2.78 -12.20 -0.34
C PHE A 174 1.89 -11.54 0.72
N ARG A 175 1.27 -10.40 0.40
CA ARG A 175 0.49 -9.61 1.36
C ARG A 175 -1.00 -9.72 1.08
N SER A 176 -1.80 -9.52 2.12
CA SER A 176 -3.25 -9.50 2.03
C SER A 176 -3.75 -8.34 2.89
N PRO A 177 -3.81 -7.12 2.33
CA PRO A 177 -4.20 -5.95 3.10
C PRO A 177 -5.62 -6.13 3.63
N GLU A 178 -5.83 -5.65 4.85
CA GLU A 178 -7.18 -5.51 5.39
C GLU A 178 -7.82 -4.25 4.83
N ILE A 179 -9.07 -4.36 4.37
CA ILE A 179 -9.85 -3.24 3.85
C ILE A 179 -10.66 -2.68 5.01
N ASP A 180 -10.25 -1.50 5.47
CA ASP A 180 -10.93 -0.79 6.55
C ASP A 180 -12.21 -0.13 6.04
N SER A 181 -12.13 0.50 4.87
CA SER A 181 -13.30 1.11 4.22
C SER A 181 -13.10 1.30 2.72
N ILE A 182 -14.23 1.29 1.99
CA ILE A 182 -14.32 1.75 0.62
C ILE A 182 -15.19 3.00 0.66
N SER A 183 -14.75 4.10 0.05
CA SER A 183 -15.60 5.28 -0.09
C SER A 183 -15.61 5.79 -1.51
N ILE A 184 -16.75 6.31 -1.93
CA ILE A 184 -16.96 6.91 -3.25
C ILE A 184 -17.25 8.39 -3.03
N THR A 185 -16.46 9.26 -3.63
CA THR A 185 -16.73 10.69 -3.69
C THR A 185 -17.42 11.00 -5.02
N ALA A 186 -18.62 11.56 -4.93
CA ALA A 186 -19.49 11.89 -6.07
C ALA A 186 -20.35 13.13 -5.74
N SER A 187 -21.24 13.51 -6.67
CA SER A 187 -22.18 14.60 -6.40
C SER A 187 -23.11 14.26 -5.22
N ASP A 188 -23.39 15.24 -4.36
CA ASP A 188 -24.35 15.11 -3.24
C ASP A 188 -25.81 14.96 -3.68
N SER A 189 -26.08 15.06 -4.99
CA SER A 189 -27.38 14.75 -5.60
C SER A 189 -27.64 13.26 -5.79
N TRP A 190 -26.68 12.39 -5.48
CA TRP A 190 -26.83 10.94 -5.51
C TRP A 190 -27.17 10.38 -4.13
N THR A 191 -27.98 9.33 -4.14
CA THR A 191 -28.15 8.41 -3.02
C THR A 191 -27.54 7.07 -3.42
N LEU A 192 -26.70 6.49 -2.55
CA LEU A 192 -26.07 5.20 -2.80
C LEU A 192 -26.68 4.14 -1.90
N LEU A 193 -26.98 2.97 -2.46
CA LEU A 193 -27.54 1.84 -1.74
C LEU A 193 -26.62 0.62 -1.89
N SER A 194 -26.40 -0.12 -0.81
CA SER A 194 -25.72 -1.41 -0.81
C SER A 194 -26.58 -2.42 -0.06
N ASP A 195 -26.82 -3.60 -0.63
CA ASP A 195 -27.76 -4.60 -0.12
C ASP A 195 -29.14 -4.01 0.26
N GLY A 196 -29.63 -3.06 -0.55
CA GLY A 196 -30.91 -2.38 -0.35
C GLY A 196 -30.95 -1.35 0.78
N LYS A 197 -29.82 -1.08 1.45
CA LYS A 197 -29.70 -0.07 2.52
C LYS A 197 -28.91 1.14 2.04
N GLU A 198 -29.35 2.33 2.43
CA GLU A 198 -28.64 3.56 2.10
C GLU A 198 -27.27 3.60 2.78
N CYS A 199 -26.24 3.88 1.98
CA CYS A 199 -24.88 4.06 2.44
C CYS A 199 -24.77 5.34 3.26
N VAL A 200 -23.98 5.30 4.34
CA VAL A 200 -23.68 6.51 5.11
C VAL A 200 -22.94 7.50 4.22
N SER A 201 -23.31 8.78 4.29
CA SER A 201 -22.67 9.84 3.51
C SER A 201 -22.23 11.03 4.37
N GLU A 202 -21.12 11.65 3.99
CA GLU A 202 -20.59 12.89 4.56
C GLU A 202 -20.49 13.95 3.46
N LYS A 203 -21.06 15.14 3.69
CA LYS A 203 -20.94 16.26 2.75
C LYS A 203 -19.54 16.87 2.87
N LEU A 204 -18.78 16.89 1.77
CA LEU A 204 -17.41 17.43 1.75
C LEU A 204 -17.40 18.92 1.38
N SER A 205 -18.22 19.30 0.40
CA SER A 205 -18.40 20.68 -0.07
C SER A 205 -19.75 20.82 -0.74
N ASP A 206 -20.10 22.03 -1.21
CA ASP A 206 -21.32 22.21 -1.99
C ASP A 206 -21.29 21.38 -3.27
N GLY A 207 -22.31 20.54 -3.46
CA GLY A 207 -22.44 19.69 -4.63
C GLY A 207 -21.69 18.37 -4.55
N VAL A 208 -20.94 18.08 -3.47
CA VAL A 208 -20.04 16.91 -3.37
C VAL A 208 -20.17 16.22 -2.01
N ALA A 209 -20.37 14.91 -2.04
CA ALA A 209 -20.43 14.06 -0.86
C ALA A 209 -19.53 12.82 -1.02
N ARG A 210 -19.07 12.30 0.12
CA ARG A 210 -18.40 11.01 0.25
C ARG A 210 -19.39 10.00 0.79
N PHE A 211 -19.54 8.87 0.11
CA PHE A 211 -20.41 7.76 0.47
C PHE A 211 -19.57 6.57 0.91
N PHE A 212 -19.86 6.01 2.07
CA PHE A 212 -19.15 4.86 2.63
C PHE A 212 -19.83 3.56 2.21
N VAL A 213 -19.10 2.75 1.46
CA VAL A 213 -19.57 1.47 0.90
C VAL A 213 -19.02 0.32 1.75
N PRO A 214 -19.86 -0.63 2.18
CA PRO A 214 -19.40 -1.82 2.89
C PRO A 214 -18.37 -2.60 2.05
N ALA A 215 -17.25 -2.96 2.67
CA ALA A 215 -16.29 -3.85 2.05
C ALA A 215 -16.87 -5.29 2.05
N PRO A 216 -16.85 -6.01 0.91
CA PRO A 216 -17.44 -7.36 0.83
C PRO A 216 -16.63 -8.38 1.64
N ASN A 217 -15.31 -8.19 1.64
CA ASN A 217 -14.35 -9.00 2.38
C ASN A 217 -13.43 -8.04 3.13
N SER A 218 -13.17 -8.33 4.41
CA SER A 218 -12.20 -7.56 5.20
C SER A 218 -10.76 -7.76 4.73
N ARG A 219 -10.46 -8.81 3.95
CA ARG A 219 -9.11 -9.12 3.47
C ARG A 219 -9.17 -9.74 2.07
N ILE A 220 -8.24 -9.36 1.19
CA ILE A 220 -8.09 -9.95 -0.15
C ILE A 220 -6.77 -10.73 -0.21
N ALA A 221 -6.82 -12.04 -0.45
CA ALA A 221 -5.62 -12.88 -0.58
C ALA A 221 -4.74 -12.46 -1.78
N PRO A 222 -3.43 -12.80 -1.83
CA PRO A 222 -2.56 -12.45 -2.95
C PRO A 222 -3.12 -13.01 -4.26
N GLY A 223 -3.30 -12.14 -5.27
CA GLY A 223 -3.89 -12.52 -6.56
C GLY A 223 -5.41 -12.68 -6.58
N ALA A 224 -6.09 -12.59 -5.44
CA ALA A 224 -7.54 -12.74 -5.35
C ALA A 224 -8.29 -11.45 -5.73
N LEU A 225 -9.58 -11.62 -5.98
CA LEU A 225 -10.54 -10.56 -6.31
C LEU A 225 -11.54 -10.38 -5.18
N SER A 226 -12.02 -9.16 -5.00
CA SER A 226 -13.18 -8.82 -4.17
C SER A 226 -14.07 -7.85 -4.94
N GLN A 227 -15.38 -7.99 -4.82
CA GLN A 227 -16.35 -7.21 -5.59
C GLN A 227 -17.37 -6.58 -4.66
N ALA A 228 -17.49 -5.26 -4.71
CA ALA A 228 -18.57 -4.50 -4.08
C ALA A 228 -19.60 -4.08 -5.12
N GLU A 229 -20.87 -4.13 -4.75
CA GLU A 229 -21.99 -3.71 -5.59
C GLU A 229 -22.73 -2.58 -4.90
N VAL A 230 -23.00 -1.51 -5.64
CA VAL A 230 -23.68 -0.31 -5.14
C VAL A 230 -24.66 0.19 -6.19
N ILE A 231 -25.88 0.49 -5.78
CA ILE A 231 -26.89 1.13 -6.62
C ILE A 231 -26.79 2.64 -6.41
N PHE A 232 -26.57 3.38 -7.50
CA PHE A 232 -26.69 4.82 -7.53
C PHE A 232 -28.11 5.19 -7.90
N LYS A 233 -28.70 6.09 -7.12
CA LYS A 233 -30.07 6.53 -7.28
C LYS A 233 -30.15 8.06 -7.26
N LYS A 234 -30.93 8.64 -8.17
CA LYS A 234 -31.11 10.10 -8.24
C LYS A 234 -32.43 10.48 -8.86
N THR A 235 -33.10 11.46 -8.27
CA THR A 235 -34.23 12.15 -8.89
C THR A 235 -33.73 13.16 -9.93
N PHE A 236 -34.08 12.94 -11.19
CA PHE A 236 -33.70 13.81 -12.31
C PHE A 236 -34.70 14.94 -12.54
N TRP A 237 -35.97 14.69 -12.26
CA TRP A 237 -37.03 15.67 -12.48
C TRP A 237 -38.14 15.51 -11.45
N THR A 238 -38.74 16.63 -11.06
CA THR A 238 -40.01 16.65 -10.32
C THR A 238 -40.92 17.71 -10.91
N LYS A 239 -42.23 17.53 -10.75
CA LYS A 239 -43.28 18.48 -11.18
C LYS A 239 -43.06 19.91 -10.64
N TRP A 240 -42.36 20.03 -9.51
CA TRP A 240 -42.12 21.31 -8.83
C TRP A 240 -40.71 21.85 -9.05
N SER A 241 -39.82 21.12 -9.73
CA SER A 241 -38.43 21.54 -9.98
C SER A 241 -38.31 22.76 -10.90
N GLY A 242 -39.38 23.11 -11.64
CA GLY A 242 -39.37 24.17 -12.65
C GLY A 242 -38.58 23.82 -13.93
N SER A 243 -37.99 22.62 -13.99
CA SER A 243 -37.24 22.13 -15.15
C SER A 243 -38.15 21.39 -16.15
N GLU A 244 -37.74 21.31 -17.42
CA GLU A 244 -38.50 20.57 -18.43
C GLU A 244 -38.40 19.06 -18.21
N LYS A 245 -39.55 18.39 -18.29
CA LYS A 245 -39.65 16.93 -18.28
C LYS A 245 -38.99 16.37 -19.53
N ARG A 246 -38.13 15.36 -19.39
CA ARG A 246 -37.43 14.69 -20.52
C ARG A 246 -37.75 13.20 -20.52
N GLU A 247 -37.73 12.60 -21.70
CA GLU A 247 -37.92 11.15 -21.88
C GLU A 247 -36.66 10.36 -21.48
N LYS A 248 -35.48 10.95 -21.65
CA LYS A 248 -34.19 10.32 -21.33
C LYS A 248 -33.29 11.26 -20.55
N TYR A 249 -32.48 10.68 -19.68
CA TYR A 249 -31.49 11.40 -18.89
C TYR A 249 -30.11 10.81 -19.09
N ARG A 250 -29.09 11.63 -18.83
CA ARG A 250 -27.70 11.22 -18.90
C ARG A 250 -26.93 11.80 -17.73
N ALA A 251 -26.23 10.94 -17.01
CA ALA A 251 -25.28 11.34 -15.98
C ALA A 251 -23.86 11.24 -16.53
N LYS A 252 -23.10 12.34 -16.45
CA LYS A 252 -21.67 12.37 -16.69
C LYS A 252 -20.95 13.00 -15.50
N GLY A 253 -19.77 12.48 -15.17
CA GLY A 253 -18.94 13.04 -14.12
C GLY A 253 -17.78 12.11 -13.79
N ASN A 254 -17.07 12.42 -12.71
CA ASN A 254 -15.98 11.59 -12.23
C ASN A 254 -16.38 10.98 -10.88
N LEU A 255 -15.98 9.73 -10.68
CA LEU A 255 -16.03 9.05 -9.40
C LEU A 255 -14.61 8.94 -8.86
N LEU A 256 -14.39 9.37 -7.63
CA LEU A 256 -13.16 9.08 -6.90
C LEU A 256 -13.48 7.98 -5.88
N ILE A 257 -12.84 6.83 -6.01
CA ILE A 257 -12.98 5.70 -5.10
C ILE A 257 -11.71 5.61 -4.26
N ASP A 258 -11.86 5.80 -2.95
CA ASP A 258 -10.78 5.64 -1.98
C ASP A 258 -10.93 4.26 -1.32
N VAL A 259 -9.89 3.43 -1.40
CA VAL A 259 -9.78 2.18 -0.65
C VAL A 259 -8.80 2.39 0.49
N ALA A 260 -9.32 2.45 1.72
CA ALA A 260 -8.51 2.58 2.92
C ALA A 260 -8.10 1.19 3.42
N THR A 261 -6.80 1.05 3.72
CA THR A 261 -6.21 -0.13 4.35
C THR A 261 -5.35 0.30 5.53
N ALA A 262 -4.95 -0.67 6.36
CA ALA A 262 -4.01 -0.44 7.46
C ALA A 262 -2.66 0.16 6.99
N GLU A 263 -2.31 0.01 5.71
CA GLU A 263 -1.07 0.53 5.12
C GLU A 263 -1.23 1.92 4.48
N GLY A 264 -2.47 2.41 4.33
CA GLY A 264 -2.79 3.71 3.74
C GLY A 264 -4.03 3.71 2.85
N THR A 265 -4.34 4.88 2.28
CA THR A 265 -5.47 5.08 1.36
C THR A 265 -5.01 5.04 -0.09
N HIS A 266 -5.69 4.24 -0.91
CA HIS A 266 -5.43 4.07 -2.33
C HIS A 266 -6.57 4.72 -3.14
N PRO A 267 -6.33 5.90 -3.78
CA PRO A 267 -7.33 6.58 -4.58
C PRO A 267 -7.38 6.05 -6.02
N PHE A 268 -8.59 5.92 -6.58
CA PHE A 268 -8.84 5.53 -7.97
C PHE A 268 -9.88 6.46 -8.60
N THR A 269 -9.57 7.07 -9.73
CA THR A 269 -10.49 7.96 -10.46
C THR A 269 -11.06 7.25 -11.67
N PHE A 270 -12.37 7.34 -11.85
CA PHE A 270 -13.08 6.76 -12.99
C PHE A 270 -14.07 7.76 -13.59
N ASP A 271 -14.24 7.70 -14.91
CA ASP A 271 -15.28 8.45 -15.61
C ASP A 271 -16.62 7.72 -15.50
N LEU A 272 -17.66 8.44 -15.08
CA LEU A 272 -19.04 7.97 -15.11
C LEU A 272 -19.74 8.55 -16.33
N ASN A 273 -20.42 7.68 -17.08
CA ASN A 273 -21.19 8.06 -18.26
C ASN A 273 -22.35 7.06 -18.45
N VAL A 274 -23.50 7.36 -17.86
CA VAL A 274 -24.67 6.46 -17.83
C VAL A 274 -25.86 7.17 -18.47
N ASP A 275 -26.48 6.50 -19.44
CA ASP A 275 -27.76 6.89 -20.01
C ASP A 275 -28.89 6.17 -19.25
N PHE A 276 -29.97 6.91 -18.99
CA PHE A 276 -31.16 6.43 -18.28
C PHE A 276 -32.35 6.47 -19.23
N ASP A 277 -33.01 5.33 -19.36
CA ASP A 277 -34.18 5.12 -20.20
C ASP A 277 -35.23 4.30 -19.44
N GLU A 278 -36.48 4.38 -19.85
CA GLU A 278 -37.52 3.48 -19.33
C GLU A 278 -37.15 2.03 -19.69
N ILE A 279 -37.47 1.09 -18.81
CA ILE A 279 -37.21 -0.33 -19.08
C ILE A 279 -38.01 -0.74 -20.32
N PRO A 280 -37.35 -1.24 -21.39
CA PRO A 280 -38.07 -1.72 -22.56
C PRO A 280 -38.82 -3.00 -22.16
N PHE A 281 -40.14 -2.89 -21.99
CA PHE A 281 -41.04 -4.04 -21.87
C PHE A 281 -41.24 -4.72 -23.22
#